data_AF-A0A8T1UFP5-F1
#
_entry.id   AF-A0A8T1UFP5-F1
#
_cell.length_a   1.000
_cell.length_b   1.000
_cell.length_c   1.000
_cell.angle_alpha   90.00
_cell.angle_beta   90.00
_cell.angle_gamma   90.00
#
_symmetry.space_group_name_H-M   'P 1'
#
loop_
_entity.id
_entity.type
_entity.pdbx_description
1 polymer ?
#
loop_
_entity_poly.entity_id
_entity_poly.type
_entity_poly.pdbx_seq_one_letter_code
_entity_poly.pdbx_strand_id
1 'polypeptide(L)'
;MTRDPILSVQHTRFACGGVAIGICIRHIFCDAGGFFQLVRDLTELYRALRAFDNGLIDNENEVNLSKPPHIRSFMIELHDMTLEERQEALQFQPVGFKLSPEVESAAAATNKLIPAPVTGRVLRFSSSELAALKAEANANNNGKPLSTFCALAAHIWLSIYRARVRLREASMALASQVSPQILLSVNLRSRNQLRDVPPQYFPNAVFSAVLSVPTDHLLDAPLSTAAALIRDGTQPQAPTEMLKALHWIAAQPDKRRVQPCCNYEKEGVFVTQWSKFDMYQGTSFEVPPALVAQPFTSSSLYDGLTCLMATEDQLRKSMDSAGVTTGSIDVNLALKEPVWTILDQDESFRRHRGCRSAVASIAPRSYFSSVRTPQSPNDPVIADAANFAVDQLRALSDSGIYTTLSLSKIHAAATELGDFHYVIHLQVALASPYFRSKRQVEDFDMMVLESKPRIEERASGKFNATRSIAIDEFPEMDEDAIENFWIKMVEERRQRRHELFEQWEREGELADGGGKQDHVESSEEKTVEKVTKTLTLDELQVMPTKQLRQLLATPESTAPLRAAISAILDERLTLLEQREETLNNLPINLHRDEL
;
A
#
# COMPACT_ATOMS: atom_id res chain seq x y z
N MET A 1 -23.02 -6.53 -2.31
CA MET A 1 -21.99 -5.58 -2.78
C MET A 1 -21.01 -5.38 -1.65
N THR A 2 -19.72 -5.67 -1.86
CA THR A 2 -18.66 -5.42 -0.87
C THR A 2 -18.51 -3.91 -0.68
N ARG A 3 -18.51 -3.41 0.57
CA ARG A 3 -18.32 -1.99 0.89
C ARG A 3 -16.89 -1.49 0.59
N ASP A 4 -15.92 -2.40 0.44
CA ASP A 4 -14.51 -2.07 0.26
C ASP A 4 -14.12 -1.87 -1.21
N PRO A 5 -13.13 -0.99 -1.49
CA PRO A 5 -12.62 -0.76 -2.85
C PRO A 5 -12.05 -2.04 -3.48
N ILE A 6 -12.20 -2.16 -4.79
CA ILE A 6 -11.65 -3.28 -5.58
C ILE A 6 -10.15 -3.06 -5.82
N LEU A 7 -9.78 -1.83 -6.18
CA LEU A 7 -8.45 -1.34 -6.45
C LEU A 7 -8.24 -0.09 -5.61
N SER A 8 -7.05 0.03 -5.01
CA SER A 8 -6.60 1.24 -4.34
C SER A 8 -5.17 1.53 -4.78
N VAL A 9 -4.92 2.79 -5.14
CA VAL A 9 -3.61 3.29 -5.53
C VAL A 9 -3.25 4.44 -4.61
N GLN A 10 -2.11 4.35 -3.94
CA GLN A 10 -1.59 5.38 -3.05
C GLN A 10 -0.30 5.93 -3.63
N HIS A 11 -0.28 7.22 -3.92
CA HIS A 11 0.91 7.95 -4.31
C HIS A 11 1.51 8.66 -3.10
N THR A 12 2.67 8.19 -2.65
CA THR A 12 3.38 8.76 -1.48
C THR A 12 4.62 9.49 -1.97
N ARG A 13 4.63 10.82 -1.81
CA ARG A 13 5.81 11.64 -2.09
C ARG A 13 6.60 11.83 -0.80
N PHE A 14 7.86 11.40 -0.80
CA PHE A 14 8.79 11.64 0.28
C PHE A 14 9.35 13.06 0.19
N ALA A 15 9.70 13.64 1.33
CA ALA A 15 10.26 14.99 1.38
C ALA A 15 11.58 15.13 0.59
N CYS A 16 12.30 14.01 0.42
CA CYS A 16 13.52 13.92 -0.39
C CYS A 16 13.26 13.94 -1.90
N GLY A 17 12.00 14.02 -2.34
CA GLY A 17 11.58 13.93 -3.74
C GLY A 17 11.39 12.50 -4.25
N GLY A 18 11.70 11.48 -3.46
CA GLY A 18 11.37 10.10 -3.78
C GLY A 18 9.85 9.89 -3.86
N VAL A 19 9.42 8.88 -4.61
CA VAL A 19 8.00 8.53 -4.74
C VAL A 19 7.84 7.03 -4.54
N ALA A 20 6.85 6.64 -3.75
CA ALA A 20 6.34 5.27 -3.69
C ALA A 20 4.91 5.22 -4.21
N ILE A 21 4.63 4.23 -5.05
CA ILE A 21 3.28 3.94 -5.55
C ILE A 21 2.86 2.61 -4.92
N GLY A 22 1.95 2.68 -3.95
CA GLY A 22 1.30 1.51 -3.36
C GLY A 22 0.10 1.11 -4.22
N ILE A 23 0.02 -0.14 -4.65
CA ILE A 23 -1.12 -0.66 -5.43
C ILE A 23 -1.67 -1.89 -4.71
N CYS A 24 -2.94 -1.83 -4.33
CA CYS A 24 -3.66 -2.93 -3.70
C CYS A 24 -4.86 -3.31 -4.57
N ILE A 25 -4.99 -4.60 -4.90
CA ILE A 25 -6.15 -5.12 -5.61
C ILE A 25 -6.64 -6.38 -4.91
N ARG A 26 -7.96 -6.58 -4.89
CA ARG A 26 -8.52 -7.82 -4.34
C ARG A 26 -8.17 -9.01 -5.22
N HIS A 27 -7.52 -10.01 -4.63
CA HIS A 27 -7.07 -11.22 -5.33
C HIS A 27 -8.21 -12.00 -6.02
N ILE A 28 -9.48 -11.81 -5.62
CA ILE A 28 -10.63 -12.39 -6.34
C ILE A 28 -10.70 -11.95 -7.81
N PHE A 29 -10.13 -10.79 -8.17
CA PHE A 29 -10.14 -10.28 -9.54
C PHE A 29 -8.96 -10.77 -10.36
N CYS A 30 -7.75 -10.78 -9.83
CA CYS A 30 -6.57 -11.23 -10.56
C CYS A 30 -5.55 -11.90 -9.64
N ASP A 31 -4.71 -12.72 -10.26
CA ASP A 31 -3.50 -13.24 -9.65
C ASP A 31 -2.32 -12.29 -9.90
N ALA A 32 -1.12 -12.67 -9.42
CA ALA A 32 0.09 -11.87 -9.62
C ALA A 32 0.40 -11.56 -11.10
N GLY A 33 0.04 -12.46 -12.03
CA GLY A 33 0.24 -12.22 -13.46
C GLY A 33 -0.63 -11.08 -13.98
N GLY A 34 -1.92 -11.10 -13.61
CA GLY A 34 -2.84 -10.00 -13.92
C GLY A 34 -2.50 -8.70 -13.18
N PHE A 35 -2.04 -8.79 -11.94
CA PHE A 35 -1.59 -7.63 -11.16
C PHE A 35 -0.44 -6.90 -11.86
N PHE A 36 0.64 -7.58 -12.23
CA PHE A 36 1.75 -6.92 -12.91
C PHE A 36 1.41 -6.53 -14.36
N GLN A 37 0.42 -7.18 -14.99
CA GLN A 37 -0.15 -6.66 -16.25
C GLN A 37 -0.79 -5.29 -16.04
N LEU A 38 -1.64 -5.15 -15.02
CA LEU A 38 -2.25 -3.87 -14.67
C LEU A 38 -1.20 -2.79 -14.38
N VAL A 39 -0.12 -3.11 -13.66
CA VAL A 39 0.96 -2.14 -13.40
C VAL A 39 1.58 -1.63 -14.71
N ARG A 40 1.87 -2.53 -15.65
CA ARG A 40 2.42 -2.15 -16.96
C ARG A 40 1.43 -1.33 -17.77
N ASP A 41 0.17 -1.74 -17.81
CA ASP A 41 -0.91 -1.01 -18.50
C ASP A 41 -1.05 0.41 -17.94
N LEU A 42 -1.00 0.58 -16.61
CA LEU A 42 -1.01 1.89 -15.96
C LEU A 42 0.20 2.74 -16.36
N THR A 43 1.40 2.15 -16.48
CA THR A 43 2.59 2.90 -16.91
C THR A 43 2.53 3.31 -18.37
N GLU A 44 1.93 2.50 -19.24
CA GLU A 44 1.71 2.83 -20.65
C GLU A 44 0.76 4.02 -20.78
N LEU A 45 -0.39 3.94 -20.10
CA LEU A 45 -1.37 5.03 -20.06
C LEU A 45 -0.75 6.30 -19.48
N TYR A 46 0.00 6.20 -18.38
CA TYR A 46 0.68 7.34 -17.79
C TYR A 46 1.59 8.05 -18.80
N ARG A 47 2.42 7.31 -19.54
CA ARG A 47 3.32 7.91 -20.54
C ARG A 47 2.57 8.52 -21.71
N ALA A 48 1.49 7.89 -22.16
CA ALA A 48 0.65 8.41 -23.22
C ALA A 48 -0.06 9.71 -22.79
N LEU A 49 -0.60 9.77 -21.57
CA LEU A 49 -1.16 11.00 -20.99
C LEU A 49 -0.10 12.11 -20.88
N ARG A 50 1.12 11.79 -20.44
CA ARG A 50 2.22 12.77 -20.39
C ARG A 50 2.62 13.28 -21.76
N ALA A 51 2.57 12.44 -22.79
CA ALA A 51 2.83 12.86 -24.17
C ALA A 51 1.73 13.80 -24.68
N PHE A 52 0.47 13.53 -24.34
CA PHE A 52 -0.66 14.43 -24.62
C PHE A 52 -0.49 15.79 -23.91
N ASP A 53 -0.21 15.80 -22.60
CA ASP A 53 0.03 17.04 -21.84
C ASP A 53 1.15 17.90 -22.44
N ASN A 54 2.15 17.26 -23.05
CA ASN A 54 3.30 17.92 -23.69
C ASN A 54 3.05 18.31 -25.16
N GLY A 55 1.83 18.13 -25.68
CA GLY A 55 1.45 18.45 -27.06
C GLY A 55 2.09 17.54 -28.12
N LEU A 56 2.52 16.33 -27.75
CA LEU A 56 3.03 15.32 -28.69
C LEU A 56 1.91 14.45 -29.27
N ILE A 57 0.74 14.47 -28.63
CA ILE A 57 -0.50 13.83 -29.09
C ILE A 57 -1.54 14.94 -29.15
N ASP A 58 -2.22 15.09 -30.29
CA ASP A 58 -3.15 16.20 -30.53
C ASP A 58 -4.52 15.98 -29.87
N ASN A 59 -4.89 14.73 -29.60
CA ASN A 59 -6.23 14.35 -29.13
C ASN A 59 -6.16 13.35 -27.97
N GLU A 60 -6.76 13.71 -26.84
CA GLU A 60 -6.82 12.87 -25.63
C GLU A 60 -7.47 11.50 -25.91
N ASN A 61 -8.41 11.43 -26.85
CA ASN A 61 -9.08 10.18 -27.23
C ASN A 61 -8.15 9.16 -27.91
N GLU A 62 -6.95 9.57 -28.33
CA GLU A 62 -5.94 8.67 -28.89
C GLU A 62 -5.16 7.94 -27.80
N VAL A 63 -5.26 8.38 -26.54
CA VAL A 63 -4.63 7.74 -25.38
C VAL A 63 -5.32 6.42 -25.07
N ASN A 64 -4.77 5.34 -25.62
CA ASN A 64 -5.26 3.97 -25.44
C ASN A 64 -4.12 2.99 -25.18
N LEU A 65 -4.45 1.87 -24.54
CA LEU A 65 -3.52 0.75 -24.41
C LEU A 65 -3.25 0.13 -25.79
N SER A 66 -1.98 -0.07 -26.13
CA SER A 66 -1.57 -0.81 -27.33
C SER A 66 -2.07 -2.26 -27.33
N LYS A 67 -2.20 -2.86 -26.13
CA LYS A 67 -2.66 -4.24 -25.94
C LYS A 67 -3.64 -4.32 -24.76
N PRO A 68 -4.93 -4.03 -24.98
CA PRO A 68 -5.94 -4.05 -23.92
C PRO A 68 -6.01 -5.40 -23.19
N PRO A 69 -6.24 -5.40 -21.86
CA PRO A 69 -6.34 -6.63 -21.09
C PRO A 69 -7.59 -7.42 -21.46
N HIS A 70 -7.47 -8.74 -21.49
CA HIS A 70 -8.64 -9.61 -21.53
C HIS A 70 -9.19 -9.77 -20.12
N ILE A 71 -10.39 -9.23 -19.88
CA ILE A 71 -11.00 -9.14 -18.53
C ILE A 71 -12.13 -10.16 -18.28
N ARG A 72 -12.53 -10.94 -19.29
CA ARG A 72 -13.54 -11.98 -19.10
C ARG A 72 -12.89 -13.21 -18.46
N SER A 73 -13.48 -13.70 -17.37
CA SER A 73 -12.99 -14.91 -16.71
C SER A 73 -13.13 -16.12 -17.63
N PHE A 74 -12.12 -16.97 -17.60
CA PHE A 74 -12.12 -18.29 -18.19
C PHE A 74 -13.22 -19.14 -17.54
N MET A 75 -13.98 -19.86 -18.36
CA MET A 75 -15.12 -20.68 -17.95
C MET A 75 -16.22 -19.93 -17.18
N ILE A 76 -16.53 -18.70 -17.61
CA ILE A 76 -17.60 -17.89 -17.01
C ILE A 76 -18.98 -18.55 -17.11
N GLU A 77 -19.19 -19.40 -18.12
CA GLU A 77 -20.43 -20.16 -18.34
C GLU A 77 -20.75 -21.17 -17.24
N LEU A 78 -19.76 -21.57 -16.42
CA LEU A 78 -20.01 -22.43 -15.25
C LEU A 78 -20.88 -21.76 -14.18
N HIS A 79 -21.18 -20.46 -14.32
CA HIS A 79 -22.19 -19.82 -13.49
C HIS A 79 -23.60 -20.37 -13.76
N ASP A 80 -23.89 -20.71 -15.02
CA ASP A 80 -25.21 -21.03 -15.53
C ASP A 80 -25.38 -22.53 -15.81
N MET A 81 -24.74 -23.39 -14.99
CA MET A 81 -24.80 -24.85 -15.13
C MET A 81 -26.25 -25.38 -15.05
N THR A 82 -26.57 -26.34 -15.92
CA THR A 82 -27.85 -27.09 -15.84
C THR A 82 -27.91 -27.95 -14.58
N LEU A 83 -29.10 -28.43 -14.22
CA LEU A 83 -29.26 -29.31 -13.07
C LEU A 83 -28.50 -30.63 -13.27
N GLU A 84 -28.55 -31.17 -14.48
CA GLU A 84 -27.87 -32.41 -14.88
C GLU A 84 -26.35 -32.26 -14.79
N GLU A 85 -25.79 -31.17 -15.35
CA GLU A 85 -24.36 -30.87 -15.29
C GLU A 85 -23.89 -30.68 -13.84
N ARG A 86 -24.71 -30.00 -13.02
CA ARG A 86 -24.41 -29.81 -11.59
C ARG A 86 -24.38 -31.15 -10.86
N GLN A 87 -25.36 -32.03 -11.11
CA GLN A 87 -25.41 -33.35 -10.49
C GLN A 87 -24.21 -34.21 -10.89
N GLU A 88 -23.83 -34.21 -12.17
CA GLU A 88 -22.64 -34.93 -12.65
C GLU A 88 -21.36 -34.39 -11.99
N ALA A 89 -21.20 -33.07 -11.97
CA ALA A 89 -20.03 -32.42 -11.37
C ALA A 89 -19.88 -32.74 -9.88
N LEU A 90 -20.99 -32.85 -9.13
CA LEU A 90 -20.96 -33.20 -7.71
C LEU A 90 -20.53 -34.65 -7.43
N GLN A 91 -20.61 -35.56 -8.40
CA GLN A 91 -20.11 -36.94 -8.26
C GLN A 91 -18.58 -37.02 -8.29
N PHE A 92 -17.91 -35.98 -8.82
CA PHE A 92 -16.46 -35.94 -8.87
C PHE A 92 -15.86 -35.69 -7.49
N GLN A 93 -14.75 -36.35 -7.18
CA GLN A 93 -13.99 -36.13 -5.95
C GLN A 93 -12.63 -35.52 -6.30
N PRO A 94 -12.45 -34.19 -6.15
CA PRO A 94 -11.19 -33.54 -6.48
C PRO A 94 -10.07 -33.96 -5.51
N VAL A 95 -8.89 -34.28 -6.04
CA VAL A 95 -7.72 -34.63 -5.22
C VAL A 95 -7.18 -33.43 -4.41
N GLY A 96 -7.30 -32.21 -4.96
CA GLY A 96 -6.72 -30.99 -4.38
C GLY A 96 -7.65 -30.16 -3.50
N PHE A 97 -8.95 -30.47 -3.47
CA PHE A 97 -9.96 -29.70 -2.76
C PHE A 97 -10.85 -30.60 -1.91
N LYS A 98 -11.40 -30.03 -0.84
CA LYS A 98 -12.36 -30.69 0.04
C LYS A 98 -13.41 -29.69 0.51
N LEU A 99 -14.54 -30.20 0.99
CA LEU A 99 -15.50 -29.39 1.71
C LEU A 99 -15.15 -29.34 3.20
N SER A 100 -15.23 -28.16 3.79
CA SER A 100 -15.25 -28.04 5.23
C SER A 100 -16.51 -28.72 5.80
N PRO A 101 -16.43 -29.29 7.02
CA PRO A 101 -17.61 -29.77 7.73
C PRO A 101 -18.69 -28.68 7.85
N GLU A 102 -19.96 -29.08 7.90
CA GLU A 102 -21.03 -28.16 8.30
C GLU A 102 -20.85 -27.84 9.77
N VAL A 103 -20.63 -26.56 10.08
CA VAL A 103 -20.52 -26.12 11.47
C VAL A 103 -21.93 -25.99 12.02
N GLU A 104 -22.39 -26.95 12.84
CA GLU A 104 -23.33 -26.61 13.91
C GLU A 104 -22.65 -25.57 14.80
N SER A 105 -23.34 -24.46 15.06
CA SER A 105 -22.85 -23.38 15.92
C SER A 105 -22.27 -23.91 17.23
N ALA A 106 -20.94 -24.00 17.29
CA ALA A 106 -20.21 -24.16 18.52
C ALA A 106 -19.21 -23.02 18.64
N ALA A 107 -19.67 -21.96 19.30
CA ALA A 107 -18.80 -21.05 20.04
C ALA A 107 -18.13 -21.84 21.18
N ALA A 108 -17.20 -22.72 20.84
CA ALA A 108 -16.28 -23.28 21.81
C ALA A 108 -15.15 -22.27 21.97
N ALA A 109 -15.29 -21.39 22.96
CA ALA A 109 -14.19 -20.65 23.53
C ALA A 109 -13.20 -21.65 24.15
N THR A 110 -12.35 -22.23 23.32
CA THR A 110 -11.10 -22.81 23.81
C THR A 110 -10.20 -21.65 24.18
N ASN A 111 -9.55 -21.73 25.34
CA ASN A 111 -8.44 -20.85 25.71
C ASN A 111 -7.39 -20.93 24.59
N LYS A 112 -7.52 -20.08 23.57
CA LYS A 112 -6.53 -19.97 22.51
C LYS A 112 -5.29 -19.43 23.18
N LEU A 113 -4.28 -20.28 23.35
CA LEU A 113 -2.91 -19.80 23.53
C LEU A 113 -2.71 -18.69 22.51
N ILE A 114 -2.25 -17.53 22.98
CA ILE A 114 -1.89 -16.41 22.09
C ILE A 114 -0.89 -17.00 21.09
N PRO A 115 -1.24 -17.08 19.78
CA PRO A 115 -0.33 -17.64 18.79
C PRO A 115 0.97 -16.85 18.81
N ALA A 116 2.11 -17.55 18.71
CA ALA A 116 3.39 -16.88 18.60
C ALA A 116 3.35 -15.87 17.44
N PRO A 117 3.91 -14.65 17.60
CA PRO A 117 3.91 -13.64 16.55
C PRO A 117 4.60 -14.19 15.30
N VAL A 118 4.00 -13.88 14.15
CA VAL A 118 4.56 -14.19 12.83
C VAL A 118 5.26 -12.95 12.33
N THR A 119 6.56 -13.07 12.05
CA THR A 119 7.41 -11.99 11.56
C THR A 119 7.81 -12.28 10.13
N GLY A 120 7.67 -11.27 9.27
CA GLY A 120 8.14 -11.31 7.89
C GLY A 120 9.60 -10.86 7.76
N ARG A 121 10.40 -11.57 6.98
CA ARG A 121 11.79 -11.23 6.65
C ARG A 121 12.00 -11.34 5.14
N VAL A 122 12.66 -10.34 4.54
CA VAL A 122 13.09 -10.41 3.14
C VAL A 122 14.50 -11.00 3.10
N LEU A 123 14.70 -12.02 2.29
CA LEU A 123 15.94 -12.78 2.21
C LEU A 123 16.46 -12.76 0.77
N ARG A 124 17.53 -12.00 0.51
CA ARG A 124 18.17 -12.05 -0.82
C ARG A 124 18.96 -13.33 -0.99
N PHE A 125 18.74 -14.00 -2.12
CA PHE A 125 19.59 -15.05 -2.67
C PHE A 125 20.24 -14.50 -3.94
N SER A 126 21.55 -14.32 -3.88
CA SER A 126 22.35 -13.86 -5.03
C SER A 126 22.28 -14.85 -6.20
N SER A 127 22.53 -14.36 -7.41
CA SER A 127 22.62 -15.21 -8.59
C SER A 127 23.62 -16.37 -8.43
N SER A 128 24.73 -16.14 -7.73
CA SER A 128 25.73 -17.18 -7.40
C SER A 128 25.20 -18.22 -6.41
N GLU A 129 24.50 -17.80 -5.36
CA GLU A 129 23.86 -18.73 -4.41
C GLU A 129 22.83 -19.62 -5.11
N LEU A 130 22.00 -19.01 -5.96
CA LEU A 130 20.99 -19.71 -6.74
C LEU A 130 21.61 -20.70 -7.73
N ALA A 131 22.72 -20.34 -8.36
CA ALA A 131 23.46 -21.23 -9.25
C ALA A 131 24.05 -22.42 -8.48
N ALA A 132 24.64 -22.19 -7.30
CA ALA A 132 25.18 -23.24 -6.45
C ALA A 132 24.08 -24.19 -5.94
N LEU A 133 22.95 -23.67 -5.45
CA LEU A 133 21.78 -24.46 -5.06
C LEU A 133 21.25 -25.31 -6.22
N LYS A 134 21.14 -24.72 -7.41
CA LYS A 134 20.70 -25.43 -8.61
C LYS A 134 21.69 -26.54 -8.98
N ALA A 135 22.99 -26.29 -8.89
CA ALA A 135 24.02 -27.29 -9.17
C ALA A 135 23.95 -28.46 -8.17
N GLU A 136 23.84 -28.17 -6.87
CA GLU A 136 23.68 -29.17 -5.80
C GLU A 136 22.45 -30.06 -6.05
N ALA A 137 21.29 -29.44 -6.33
CA ALA A 137 20.06 -30.17 -6.60
C ALA A 137 20.16 -31.08 -7.85
N ASN A 138 20.96 -30.68 -8.84
CA ASN A 138 21.13 -31.43 -10.09
C ASN A 138 22.26 -32.46 -10.07
N ALA A 139 23.13 -32.47 -9.05
CA ALA A 139 24.30 -33.34 -9.00
C ALA A 139 23.96 -34.84 -9.18
N ASN A 140 22.79 -35.28 -8.68
CA ASN A 140 22.37 -36.68 -8.66
C ASN A 140 20.98 -36.93 -9.29
N ASN A 141 20.53 -36.13 -10.27
CA ASN A 141 19.13 -36.17 -10.70
C ASN A 141 18.80 -37.01 -11.96
N ASN A 142 19.52 -38.10 -12.18
CA ASN A 142 19.21 -39.12 -13.20
C ASN A 142 18.85 -38.55 -14.60
N GLY A 143 19.50 -37.47 -15.02
CA GLY A 143 19.33 -36.85 -16.34
C GLY A 143 18.06 -35.98 -16.53
N LYS A 144 17.20 -35.79 -15.52
CA LYS A 144 16.04 -34.87 -15.62
C LYS A 144 16.38 -33.51 -15.01
N PRO A 145 16.64 -32.43 -15.76
CA PRO A 145 17.12 -31.17 -15.17
C PRO A 145 16.10 -30.51 -14.22
N LEU A 146 16.57 -30.02 -13.08
CA LEU A 146 15.81 -29.22 -12.11
C LEU A 146 16.03 -27.73 -12.37
N SER A 147 14.95 -26.97 -12.22
CA SER A 147 14.97 -25.52 -12.32
C SER A 147 15.50 -24.87 -11.04
N THR A 148 15.95 -23.62 -11.13
CA THR A 148 16.29 -22.79 -9.97
C THR A 148 15.13 -22.69 -8.98
N PHE A 149 13.89 -22.58 -9.51
CA PHE A 149 12.69 -22.56 -8.68
C PHE A 149 12.56 -23.85 -7.85
N CYS A 150 12.71 -25.01 -8.48
CA CYS A 150 12.60 -26.30 -7.78
C CYS A 150 13.66 -26.42 -6.68
N ALA A 151 14.92 -26.03 -6.97
CA ALA A 151 16.00 -26.06 -6.00
C ALA A 151 15.76 -25.10 -4.83
N LEU A 152 15.40 -23.85 -5.10
CA LEU A 152 15.17 -22.85 -4.05
C LEU A 152 13.94 -23.19 -3.18
N ALA A 153 12.82 -23.56 -3.80
CA ALA A 153 11.61 -23.92 -3.07
C ALA A 153 11.83 -25.18 -2.20
N ALA A 154 12.56 -26.18 -2.70
CA ALA A 154 12.93 -27.36 -1.93
C ALA A 154 13.84 -27.01 -0.76
N HIS A 155 14.85 -26.16 -0.98
CA HIS A 155 15.75 -25.70 0.07
C HIS A 155 14.99 -24.99 1.21
N ILE A 156 14.09 -24.07 0.86
CA ILE A 156 13.24 -23.35 1.83
C ILE A 156 12.34 -24.33 2.58
N TRP A 157 11.67 -25.23 1.87
CA TRP A 157 10.76 -26.20 2.47
C TRP A 157 11.47 -27.14 3.45
N LEU A 158 12.60 -27.73 3.05
CA LEU A 158 13.40 -28.59 3.93
C LEU A 158 13.90 -27.84 5.15
N SER A 159 14.35 -26.59 4.98
CA SER A 159 14.90 -25.78 6.08
C SER A 159 13.82 -25.39 7.09
N ILE A 160 12.65 -24.94 6.64
CA ILE A 160 11.51 -24.64 7.52
C ILE A 160 11.04 -25.91 8.23
N TYR A 161 10.92 -27.01 7.49
CA TYR A 161 10.48 -28.28 8.04
C TYR A 161 11.43 -28.78 9.14
N ARG A 162 12.75 -28.80 8.88
CA ARG A 162 13.78 -29.16 9.86
C ARG A 162 13.77 -28.25 11.08
N ALA A 163 13.64 -26.94 10.88
CA ALA A 163 13.55 -25.98 11.99
C ALA A 163 12.33 -26.25 12.88
N ARG A 164 11.16 -26.52 12.28
CA ARG A 164 9.93 -26.88 13.00
C ARG A 164 10.07 -28.21 13.75
N VAL A 165 10.70 -29.22 13.17
CA VAL A 165 10.97 -30.51 13.84
C VAL A 165 11.87 -30.31 15.07
N ARG A 166 13.00 -29.61 14.92
CA ARG A 166 13.91 -29.28 16.04
C ARG A 166 13.21 -28.52 17.16
N LEU A 167 12.31 -27.58 16.81
CA LEU A 167 11.52 -26.84 17.80
C LEU A 167 10.62 -27.77 18.62
N ARG A 168 9.99 -28.76 17.99
CA ARG A 168 9.12 -29.73 18.67
C ARG A 168 9.90 -30.69 19.55
N GLU A 169 11.05 -31.15 19.08
CA GLU A 169 11.97 -31.98 19.86
C GLU A 169 12.42 -31.26 21.13
N ALA A 170 12.80 -29.98 21.01
CA ALA A 170 13.19 -29.14 22.16
C ALA A 170 12.05 -28.93 23.16
N SER A 171 10.79 -28.94 22.72
CA SER A 171 9.61 -28.82 23.59
C SER A 171 9.04 -30.15 24.08
N MET A 172 9.73 -31.28 23.87
CA MET A 172 9.26 -32.64 24.17
C MET A 172 7.88 -32.97 23.54
N ALA A 173 7.55 -32.30 22.43
CA ALA A 173 6.33 -32.54 21.67
C ALA A 173 6.60 -33.53 20.53
N LEU A 174 5.59 -34.28 20.09
CA LEU A 174 5.77 -35.31 19.08
C LEU A 174 6.06 -34.68 17.70
N ALA A 175 7.18 -35.04 17.07
CA ALA A 175 7.59 -34.55 15.74
C ALA A 175 6.54 -34.82 14.64
N SER A 176 5.66 -35.81 14.82
CA SER A 176 4.55 -36.13 13.92
C SER A 176 3.47 -35.04 13.83
N GLN A 177 3.62 -33.95 14.59
CA GLN A 177 2.72 -32.78 14.55
C GLN A 177 3.15 -31.72 13.53
N VAL A 178 4.35 -31.80 12.94
CA VAL A 178 4.81 -30.87 11.89
C VAL A 178 4.27 -31.32 10.54
N SER A 179 3.61 -30.43 9.81
CA SER A 179 3.10 -30.74 8.47
C SER A 179 4.24 -30.92 7.46
N PRO A 180 4.32 -32.08 6.78
CA PRO A 180 5.26 -32.30 5.68
C PRO A 180 4.64 -31.88 4.34
N GLN A 181 3.79 -30.85 4.34
CA GLN A 181 3.09 -30.37 3.15
C GLN A 181 3.71 -29.08 2.62
N ILE A 182 3.78 -28.98 1.29
CA ILE A 182 4.08 -27.74 0.58
C ILE A 182 2.94 -27.45 -0.41
N LEU A 183 2.44 -26.22 -0.38
CA LEU A 183 1.53 -25.68 -1.38
C LEU A 183 2.34 -24.82 -2.36
N LEU A 184 2.06 -24.97 -3.64
CA LEU A 184 2.74 -24.28 -4.74
C LEU A 184 1.73 -23.63 -5.67
N SER A 185 1.91 -22.34 -5.98
CA SER A 185 1.13 -21.67 -7.03
C SER A 185 1.69 -21.98 -8.42
N VAL A 186 0.83 -22.43 -9.33
CA VAL A 186 1.17 -22.76 -10.72
C VAL A 186 0.44 -21.80 -11.67
N ASN A 187 1.19 -21.05 -12.48
CA ASN A 187 0.62 -20.17 -13.49
C ASN A 187 0.14 -20.98 -14.72
N LEU A 188 -1.17 -21.03 -14.92
CA LEU A 188 -1.82 -21.79 -15.99
C LEU A 188 -1.73 -21.12 -17.36
N ARG A 189 -1.37 -19.84 -17.43
CA ARG A 189 -1.09 -19.14 -18.70
C ARG A 189 0.20 -19.66 -19.35
N SER A 190 1.12 -20.16 -18.55
CA SER A 190 2.44 -20.60 -19.02
C SER A 190 2.38 -22.04 -19.55
N ARG A 191 3.23 -22.34 -20.53
CA ARG A 191 3.42 -23.70 -21.09
C ARG A 191 2.14 -24.34 -21.65
N ASN A 192 1.18 -23.52 -22.10
CA ASN A 192 -0.10 -23.96 -22.65
C ASN A 192 -0.85 -24.97 -21.74
N GLN A 193 -0.71 -24.84 -20.42
CA GLN A 193 -1.43 -25.70 -19.45
C GLN A 193 -2.95 -25.58 -19.62
N LEU A 194 -3.41 -24.40 -20.02
CA LEU A 194 -4.74 -24.18 -20.55
C LEU A 194 -4.61 -23.79 -22.04
N ARG A 195 -5.29 -24.55 -22.91
CA ARG A 195 -5.19 -24.39 -24.37
C ARG A 195 -5.80 -23.07 -24.87
N ASP A 196 -6.73 -22.50 -24.10
CA ASP A 196 -7.61 -21.41 -24.55
C ASP A 196 -7.58 -20.19 -23.61
N VAL A 197 -6.44 -19.91 -22.96
CA VAL A 197 -6.28 -18.65 -22.22
C VAL A 197 -5.85 -17.54 -23.18
N PRO A 198 -6.64 -16.47 -23.36
CA PRO A 198 -6.29 -15.38 -24.25
C PRO A 198 -4.96 -14.70 -23.89
N PRO A 199 -4.27 -14.08 -24.86
CA PRO A 199 -3.21 -13.11 -24.56
C PRO A 199 -3.73 -12.01 -23.65
N GLN A 200 -2.86 -11.41 -22.82
CA GLN A 200 -3.23 -10.34 -21.89
C GLN A 200 -4.34 -10.73 -20.88
N TYR A 201 -4.49 -12.01 -20.56
CA TYR A 201 -5.50 -12.48 -19.61
C TYR A 201 -5.26 -11.97 -18.19
N PHE A 202 -6.07 -10.98 -17.79
CA PHE A 202 -6.00 -10.31 -16.50
C PHE A 202 -6.55 -11.14 -15.32
N PRO A 203 -7.69 -11.86 -15.44
CA PRO A 203 -8.26 -12.57 -14.30
C PRO A 203 -7.39 -13.70 -13.75
N ASN A 204 -7.78 -14.31 -12.63
CA ASN A 204 -7.06 -15.45 -12.06
C ASN A 204 -6.93 -16.61 -13.07
N ALA A 205 -5.69 -17.07 -13.31
CA ALA A 205 -5.35 -18.32 -14.01
C ALA A 205 -4.18 -18.99 -13.28
N VAL A 206 -4.44 -19.29 -12.01
CA VAL A 206 -3.52 -19.93 -11.08
C VAL A 206 -4.15 -21.17 -10.46
N PHE A 207 -3.38 -22.24 -10.37
CA PHE A 207 -3.76 -23.46 -9.65
C PHE A 207 -2.84 -23.69 -8.45
N SER A 208 -3.37 -24.26 -7.38
CA SER A 208 -2.60 -24.57 -6.16
C SER A 208 -2.32 -26.06 -6.07
N ALA A 209 -1.07 -26.46 -6.34
CA ALA A 209 -0.63 -27.84 -6.16
C ALA A 209 -0.23 -28.06 -4.69
N VAL A 210 -0.79 -29.09 -4.05
CA VAL A 210 -0.44 -29.49 -2.68
C VAL A 210 0.33 -30.79 -2.74
N LEU A 211 1.57 -30.77 -2.27
CA LEU A 211 2.42 -31.96 -2.18
C LEU A 211 2.54 -32.35 -0.72
N SER A 212 2.48 -33.65 -0.45
CA SER A 212 2.62 -34.22 0.88
C SER A 212 3.59 -35.39 0.82
N VAL A 213 4.52 -35.43 1.77
CA VAL A 213 5.50 -36.52 1.92
C VAL A 213 5.29 -37.16 3.29
N PRO A 214 5.50 -38.47 3.48
CA PRO A 214 5.54 -39.03 4.83
C PRO A 214 6.59 -38.30 5.70
N THR A 215 6.22 -37.98 6.94
CA THR A 215 7.00 -37.13 7.86
C THR A 215 8.44 -37.63 8.06
N ASP A 216 8.60 -38.95 8.19
CA ASP A 216 9.87 -39.67 8.36
C ASP A 216 10.79 -39.60 7.13
N HIS A 217 10.26 -39.30 5.94
CA HIS A 217 11.04 -39.22 4.72
C HIS A 217 11.59 -37.83 4.42
N LEU A 218 11.03 -36.77 5.00
CA LEU A 218 11.39 -35.39 4.64
C LEU A 218 12.57 -34.85 5.45
N LEU A 219 12.75 -35.29 6.70
CA LEU A 219 13.80 -34.79 7.60
C LEU A 219 15.20 -34.96 6.99
N ASP A 220 15.49 -36.16 6.50
CA ASP A 220 16.77 -36.54 5.89
C ASP A 220 16.76 -36.53 4.36
N ALA A 221 15.69 -36.00 3.75
CA ALA A 221 15.60 -35.92 2.29
C ALA A 221 16.75 -35.11 1.69
N PRO A 222 17.44 -35.63 0.65
CA PRO A 222 18.35 -34.86 -0.17
C PRO A 222 17.61 -33.71 -0.88
N LEU A 223 18.31 -32.60 -1.11
CA LEU A 223 17.78 -31.44 -1.85
C LEU A 223 17.23 -31.84 -3.23
N SER A 224 17.93 -32.75 -3.93
CA SER A 224 17.52 -33.27 -5.24
C SER A 224 16.17 -33.97 -5.19
N THR A 225 15.90 -34.78 -4.15
CA THR A 225 14.64 -35.51 -3.98
C THR A 225 13.47 -34.56 -3.77
N ALA A 226 13.59 -33.61 -2.83
CA ALA A 226 12.55 -32.61 -2.59
C ALA A 226 12.32 -31.72 -3.82
N ALA A 227 13.38 -31.32 -4.51
CA ALA A 227 13.28 -30.54 -5.74
C ALA A 227 12.61 -31.34 -6.89
N ALA A 228 12.87 -32.64 -6.99
CA ALA A 228 12.21 -33.53 -7.94
C ALA A 228 10.71 -33.66 -7.66
N LEU A 229 10.31 -33.81 -6.39
CA LEU A 229 8.90 -33.80 -5.99
C LEU A 229 8.20 -32.51 -6.41
N ILE A 230 8.84 -31.36 -6.18
CA ILE A 230 8.31 -30.06 -6.62
C ILE A 230 8.20 -29.98 -8.15
N ARG A 231 9.23 -30.41 -8.89
CA ARG A 231 9.20 -30.46 -10.36
C ARG A 231 8.04 -31.30 -10.86
N ASP A 232 7.86 -32.49 -10.31
CA ASP A 232 6.87 -33.47 -10.76
C ASP A 232 5.44 -33.00 -10.40
N GLY A 233 5.27 -32.45 -9.19
CA GLY A 233 4.00 -31.86 -8.73
C GLY A 233 3.59 -30.57 -9.44
N THR A 234 4.50 -29.90 -10.15
CA THR A 234 4.24 -28.68 -10.92
C THR A 234 4.28 -28.91 -12.44
N GLN A 235 4.35 -30.16 -12.89
CA GLN A 235 4.17 -30.47 -14.31
C GLN A 235 2.76 -30.14 -14.78
N PRO A 236 2.57 -29.83 -16.08
CA PRO A 236 1.25 -29.75 -16.69
C PRO A 236 0.43 -30.99 -16.33
N GLN A 237 -0.67 -30.78 -15.61
CA GLN A 237 -1.65 -31.84 -15.33
C GLN A 237 -2.43 -32.13 -16.60
N ALA A 238 -3.01 -33.34 -16.72
CA ALA A 238 -4.02 -33.57 -17.74
C ALA A 238 -5.16 -32.56 -17.55
N PRO A 239 -5.54 -31.77 -18.58
CA PRO A 239 -6.54 -30.71 -18.42
C PRO A 239 -7.85 -31.20 -17.80
N THR A 240 -8.18 -32.47 -18.00
CA THR A 240 -9.41 -33.12 -17.55
C THR A 240 -9.62 -33.07 -16.04
N GLU A 241 -8.59 -33.29 -15.21
CA GLU A 241 -8.75 -33.33 -13.75
C GLU A 241 -9.02 -31.93 -13.18
N MET A 242 -8.25 -30.96 -13.64
CA MET A 242 -8.41 -29.56 -13.23
C MET A 242 -9.76 -29.00 -13.69
N LEU A 243 -10.17 -29.26 -14.93
CA LEU A 243 -11.48 -28.84 -15.43
C LEU A 243 -12.60 -29.46 -14.61
N LYS A 244 -12.56 -30.78 -14.33
CA LYS A 244 -13.53 -31.44 -13.45
C LYS A 244 -13.55 -30.85 -12.04
N ALA A 245 -12.40 -30.49 -11.48
CA ALA A 245 -12.33 -29.79 -10.20
C ALA A 245 -13.02 -28.41 -10.27
N LEU A 246 -12.84 -27.64 -11.35
CA LEU A 246 -13.54 -26.37 -11.55
C LEU A 246 -15.06 -26.55 -11.63
N HIS A 247 -15.53 -27.53 -12.41
CA HIS A 247 -16.95 -27.90 -12.46
C HIS A 247 -17.49 -28.27 -11.08
N TRP A 248 -16.76 -29.09 -10.32
CA TRP A 248 -17.14 -29.47 -8.95
C TRP A 248 -17.23 -28.26 -8.02
N ILE A 249 -16.26 -27.33 -8.08
CA ILE A 249 -16.27 -26.07 -7.29
C ILE A 249 -17.47 -25.21 -7.67
N ALA A 250 -17.74 -25.04 -8.97
CA ALA A 250 -18.86 -24.27 -9.48
C ALA A 250 -20.22 -24.85 -9.04
N ALA A 251 -20.31 -26.19 -9.03
CA ALA A 251 -21.48 -26.95 -8.63
C ALA A 251 -21.79 -26.87 -7.12
N GLN A 252 -20.82 -26.49 -6.27
CA GLN A 252 -21.05 -26.38 -4.83
C GLN A 252 -22.13 -25.33 -4.50
N PRO A 253 -23.11 -25.67 -3.64
CA PRO A 253 -24.15 -24.73 -3.20
C PRO A 253 -23.56 -23.62 -2.33
N ASP A 254 -22.59 -23.95 -1.47
CA ASP A 254 -21.84 -22.98 -0.67
C ASP A 254 -20.34 -23.07 -0.97
N LYS A 255 -19.87 -22.19 -1.86
CA LYS A 255 -18.46 -22.11 -2.27
C LYS A 255 -17.52 -21.70 -1.15
N ARG A 256 -18.03 -21.10 -0.05
CA ARG A 256 -17.21 -20.71 1.12
C ARG A 256 -16.65 -21.93 1.85
N ARG A 257 -17.26 -23.11 1.64
CA ARG A 257 -16.83 -24.38 2.22
C ARG A 257 -15.73 -25.07 1.42
N VAL A 258 -15.47 -24.63 0.19
CA VAL A 258 -14.41 -25.21 -0.64
C VAL A 258 -13.06 -24.78 -0.06
N GLN A 259 -12.25 -25.77 0.34
CA GLN A 259 -10.91 -25.55 0.88
C GLN A 259 -9.90 -26.39 0.12
N PRO A 260 -8.67 -25.87 -0.12
CA PRO A 260 -7.57 -26.71 -0.56
C PRO A 260 -7.31 -27.84 0.44
N CYS A 261 -6.85 -29.00 -0.03
CA CYS A 261 -6.49 -30.13 0.83
C CYS A 261 -5.24 -29.88 1.71
N CYS A 262 -4.56 -28.74 1.55
CA CYS A 262 -3.47 -28.30 2.42
C CYS A 262 -3.98 -27.99 3.83
N ASN A 263 -3.31 -28.52 4.85
CA ASN A 263 -3.66 -28.22 6.23
C ASN A 263 -3.03 -26.90 6.70
N TYR A 264 -3.75 -25.80 6.48
CA TYR A 264 -3.33 -24.46 6.89
C TYR A 264 -3.16 -24.29 8.41
N GLU A 265 -3.82 -25.11 9.22
CA GLU A 265 -3.76 -25.02 10.68
C GLU A 265 -2.55 -25.75 11.27
N LYS A 266 -1.87 -26.60 10.48
CA LYS A 266 -0.73 -27.44 10.91
C LYS A 266 0.63 -27.00 10.39
N GLU A 267 0.82 -25.71 10.11
CA GLU A 267 2.14 -25.18 9.75
C GLU A 267 2.68 -25.81 8.45
N GLY A 268 1.90 -25.76 7.36
CA GLY A 268 2.42 -26.05 6.02
C GLY A 268 3.42 -25.00 5.52
N VAL A 269 4.05 -25.23 4.37
CA VAL A 269 4.83 -24.20 3.66
C VAL A 269 4.07 -23.82 2.39
N PHE A 270 3.92 -22.52 2.12
CA PHE A 270 3.29 -22.04 0.89
C PHE A 270 4.31 -21.23 0.08
N VAL A 271 4.66 -21.69 -1.11
CA VAL A 271 5.57 -20.96 -2.01
C VAL A 271 4.81 -20.43 -3.23
N THR A 272 4.88 -19.11 -3.43
CA THR A 272 4.38 -18.43 -4.62
C THR A 272 5.53 -17.72 -5.35
N GLN A 273 5.54 -17.79 -6.68
CA GLN A 273 6.61 -17.23 -7.51
C GLN A 273 6.12 -16.02 -8.29
N TRP A 274 6.57 -14.82 -7.88
CA TRP A 274 6.26 -13.55 -8.55
C TRP A 274 7.40 -13.07 -9.45
N SER A 275 8.59 -13.63 -9.27
CA SER A 275 9.83 -13.25 -9.94
C SER A 275 9.85 -13.41 -11.47
N LYS A 276 8.75 -13.87 -12.08
CA LYS A 276 8.59 -14.08 -13.53
C LYS A 276 7.59 -13.13 -14.17
N PHE A 277 6.99 -12.21 -13.43
CA PHE A 277 5.95 -11.33 -13.94
C PHE A 277 6.44 -9.94 -14.34
N ASP A 278 7.72 -9.79 -14.69
CA ASP A 278 8.31 -8.53 -15.15
C ASP A 278 7.98 -7.35 -14.23
N MET A 279 8.42 -7.49 -12.98
CA MET A 279 8.11 -6.58 -11.88
C MET A 279 8.78 -5.21 -12.06
N TYR A 280 9.99 -5.19 -12.62
CA TYR A 280 10.77 -3.96 -12.87
C TYR A 280 10.73 -3.53 -14.34
N GLN A 281 10.74 -4.50 -15.25
CA GLN A 281 10.79 -4.24 -16.68
C GLN A 281 9.40 -3.85 -17.19
N GLY A 282 9.33 -2.73 -17.90
CA GLY A 282 8.06 -2.22 -18.43
C GLY A 282 7.17 -1.55 -17.37
N THR A 283 7.64 -1.37 -16.14
CA THR A 283 6.88 -0.71 -15.05
C THR A 283 7.41 0.68 -14.70
N SER A 284 8.09 1.34 -15.64
CA SER A 284 8.63 2.69 -15.44
C SER A 284 7.56 3.74 -15.72
N PHE A 285 7.21 4.56 -14.72
CA PHE A 285 6.37 5.75 -14.93
C PHE A 285 7.22 6.84 -15.59
N GLU A 286 7.99 7.59 -14.80
CA GLU A 286 9.03 8.51 -15.29
C GLU A 286 10.38 7.82 -15.39
N VAL A 287 10.73 7.03 -14.36
CA VAL A 287 11.96 6.26 -14.26
C VAL A 287 11.66 4.82 -13.85
N PRO A 288 12.55 3.85 -14.10
CA PRO A 288 12.37 2.50 -13.59
C PRO A 288 12.27 2.48 -12.06
N PRO A 289 11.44 1.59 -11.47
CA PRO A 289 11.35 1.50 -10.03
C PRO A 289 12.71 1.11 -9.44
N ALA A 290 13.18 1.90 -8.46
CA ALA A 290 14.38 1.55 -7.70
C ALA A 290 14.16 0.32 -6.81
N LEU A 291 12.90 0.08 -6.43
CA LEU A 291 12.47 -1.01 -5.58
C LEU A 291 11.04 -1.42 -5.92
N VAL A 292 10.80 -2.73 -6.05
CA VAL A 292 9.48 -3.36 -5.98
C VAL A 292 9.45 -4.33 -4.81
N ALA A 293 8.53 -4.12 -3.87
CA ALA A 293 8.37 -4.94 -2.68
C ALA A 293 6.90 -5.27 -2.41
N GLN A 294 6.66 -6.46 -1.87
CA GLN A 294 5.39 -6.83 -1.26
C GLN A 294 5.48 -6.48 0.23
N PRO A 295 4.62 -5.59 0.75
CA PRO A 295 4.62 -5.27 2.18
C PRO A 295 4.19 -6.49 3.00
N PHE A 296 4.74 -6.60 4.22
CA PHE A 296 4.20 -7.51 5.21
C PHE A 296 2.98 -6.88 5.86
N THR A 297 1.84 -7.52 5.67
CA THR A 297 0.51 -7.11 6.12
C THR A 297 -0.10 -8.24 6.93
N SER A 298 -1.19 -7.99 7.64
CA SER A 298 -1.96 -9.05 8.31
C SER A 298 -2.34 -10.21 7.38
N SER A 299 -2.53 -9.95 6.07
CA SER A 299 -2.82 -10.97 5.06
C SER A 299 -1.60 -11.74 4.53
N SER A 300 -0.38 -11.25 4.72
CA SER A 300 0.87 -11.91 4.26
C SER A 300 1.77 -12.38 5.40
N LEU A 301 1.49 -12.00 6.65
CA LEU A 301 2.10 -12.56 7.85
C LEU A 301 1.45 -13.90 8.23
N TYR A 302 1.50 -14.85 7.30
CA TYR A 302 1.04 -16.21 7.48
C TYR A 302 2.24 -17.15 7.63
N ASP A 303 2.27 -17.95 8.71
CA ASP A 303 3.41 -18.82 9.05
C ASP A 303 3.68 -19.86 7.95
N GLY A 304 4.82 -19.73 7.27
CA GLY A 304 5.24 -20.56 6.15
C GLY A 304 4.95 -19.95 4.77
N LEU A 305 4.35 -18.76 4.68
CA LEU A 305 4.18 -18.05 3.41
C LEU A 305 5.55 -17.56 2.91
N THR A 306 5.85 -17.94 1.67
CA THR A 306 7.09 -17.64 0.95
C THR A 306 6.74 -17.05 -0.41
N CYS A 307 7.09 -15.78 -0.64
CA CYS A 307 6.94 -15.12 -1.93
C CYS A 307 8.32 -14.88 -2.58
N LEU A 308 8.52 -15.44 -3.78
CA LEU A 308 9.76 -15.27 -4.54
C LEU A 308 9.61 -14.06 -5.48
N MET A 309 10.33 -12.99 -5.17
CA MET A 309 10.27 -11.69 -5.83
C MET A 309 11.48 -11.50 -6.77
N ALA A 310 11.25 -10.86 -7.91
CA ALA A 310 12.34 -10.40 -8.77
C ALA A 310 13.09 -9.27 -8.10
N THR A 311 14.28 -9.00 -8.61
CA THR A 311 15.20 -7.99 -8.10
C THR A 311 15.50 -6.97 -9.18
N GLU A 312 16.16 -5.88 -8.81
CA GLU A 312 16.65 -4.84 -9.71
C GLU A 312 17.54 -5.40 -10.85
N ASP A 313 18.10 -6.61 -10.68
CA ASP A 313 18.83 -7.33 -11.73
C ASP A 313 17.98 -7.56 -12.98
N GLN A 314 16.65 -7.52 -12.89
CA GLN A 314 15.76 -7.59 -14.04
C GLN A 314 15.97 -6.43 -15.04
N LEU A 315 16.35 -5.24 -14.57
CA LEU A 315 16.63 -4.09 -15.44
C LEU A 315 17.89 -4.25 -16.30
N ARG A 316 18.80 -5.16 -15.91
CA ARG A 316 20.05 -5.43 -16.65
C ARG A 316 19.88 -6.41 -17.80
N LYS A 317 18.69 -6.98 -17.98
CA LYS A 317 18.42 -8.00 -19.00
C LYS A 317 18.01 -7.37 -20.32
N SER A 318 18.36 -8.02 -21.43
CA SER A 318 17.78 -7.69 -22.74
C SER A 318 16.26 -7.87 -22.71
N MET A 319 15.52 -7.08 -23.51
CA MET A 319 14.08 -7.23 -23.69
C MET A 319 13.67 -8.62 -24.18
N ASP A 320 14.56 -9.33 -24.87
CA ASP A 320 14.31 -10.70 -25.37
C ASP A 320 14.31 -11.77 -24.26
N SER A 321 14.61 -11.39 -23.02
CA SER A 321 14.67 -12.29 -21.85
C SER A 321 13.46 -12.17 -20.92
N ALA A 322 12.35 -11.57 -21.38
CA ALA A 322 11.11 -11.42 -20.62
C ALA A 322 10.64 -12.76 -20.03
N GLY A 323 10.27 -12.79 -18.74
CA GLY A 323 9.85 -14.01 -18.05
C GLY A 323 10.96 -15.02 -17.68
N VAL A 324 12.24 -14.74 -17.96
CA VAL A 324 13.38 -15.58 -17.55
C VAL A 324 13.99 -15.07 -16.23
N THR A 325 13.98 -15.91 -15.19
CA THR A 325 14.67 -15.63 -13.92
C THR A 325 16.19 -15.79 -14.06
N THR A 326 16.85 -14.79 -14.61
CA THR A 326 18.30 -14.57 -14.44
C THR A 326 18.52 -13.51 -13.36
N GLY A 327 19.59 -13.62 -12.56
CA GLY A 327 19.86 -12.68 -11.47
C GLY A 327 19.40 -13.16 -10.09
N SER A 328 19.51 -12.28 -9.11
CA SER A 328 19.17 -12.54 -7.71
C SER A 328 17.65 -12.65 -7.51
N ILE A 329 17.24 -13.31 -6.43
CA ILE A 329 15.83 -13.43 -6.01
C ILE A 329 15.70 -12.94 -4.57
N ASP A 330 14.67 -12.14 -4.30
CA ASP A 330 14.23 -11.85 -2.94
C ASP A 330 13.19 -12.85 -2.50
N VAL A 331 13.37 -13.39 -1.30
CA VAL A 331 12.44 -14.32 -0.68
C VAL A 331 11.78 -13.62 0.49
N ASN A 332 10.54 -13.19 0.32
CA ASN A 332 9.73 -12.65 1.40
C ASN A 332 9.14 -13.85 2.17
N LEU A 333 9.69 -14.13 3.34
CA LEU A 333 9.35 -15.29 4.16
C LEU A 333 8.71 -14.83 5.46
N ALA A 334 7.52 -15.35 5.78
CA ALA A 334 6.85 -15.12 7.06
C ALA A 334 6.89 -16.41 7.89
N LEU A 335 7.42 -16.34 9.11
CA LEU A 335 7.49 -17.46 10.04
C LEU A 335 7.21 -17.00 11.47
N LYS A 336 6.75 -17.93 12.32
CA LYS A 336 6.71 -17.70 13.77
C LYS A 336 8.11 -17.45 14.32
N GLU A 337 8.25 -16.51 15.26
CA GLU A 337 9.55 -16.11 15.82
C GLU A 337 10.42 -17.27 16.38
N PRO A 338 9.87 -18.29 17.06
CA PRO A 338 10.67 -19.44 17.50
C PRO A 338 11.29 -20.25 16.34
N VAL A 339 10.65 -20.28 15.17
CA VAL A 339 11.20 -20.95 13.97
C VAL A 339 12.37 -20.13 13.42
N TRP A 340 12.25 -18.80 13.40
CA TRP A 340 13.36 -17.91 13.05
C TRP A 340 14.58 -18.14 13.91
N THR A 341 14.40 -18.28 15.22
CA THR A 341 15.53 -18.50 16.17
C THR A 341 16.36 -19.73 15.81
N ILE A 342 15.71 -20.82 15.40
CA ILE A 342 16.40 -22.05 14.98
C ILE A 342 17.01 -21.89 13.59
N LEU A 343 16.26 -21.29 12.66
CA LEU A 343 16.73 -21.09 11.31
C LEU A 343 17.99 -20.21 11.31
N ASP A 344 18.03 -19.14 12.11
CA ASP A 344 19.14 -18.18 12.26
C ASP A 344 20.47 -18.85 12.67
N GLN A 345 20.38 -20.01 13.30
CA GLN A 345 21.53 -20.82 13.73
C GLN A 345 21.87 -21.95 12.73
N ASP A 346 21.04 -22.17 11.71
CA ASP A 346 21.23 -23.23 10.73
C ASP A 346 22.22 -22.80 9.63
N GLU A 347 23.48 -23.21 9.80
CA GLU A 347 24.53 -22.97 8.81
C GLU A 347 24.19 -23.52 7.41
N SER A 348 23.37 -24.58 7.33
CA SER A 348 22.97 -25.17 6.05
C SER A 348 22.02 -24.26 5.26
N PHE A 349 21.22 -23.41 5.92
CA PHE A 349 20.26 -22.55 5.26
C PHE A 349 20.93 -21.48 4.38
N ARG A 350 22.09 -20.97 4.80
CA ARG A 350 22.89 -19.97 4.05
C ARG A 350 24.26 -20.49 3.62
N ARG A 351 24.45 -21.81 3.52
CA ARG A 351 25.75 -22.43 3.21
C ARG A 351 26.42 -21.95 1.91
N HIS A 352 25.64 -21.48 0.95
CA HIS A 352 26.13 -21.01 -0.36
C HIS A 352 26.43 -19.51 -0.39
N ARG A 353 26.22 -18.80 0.74
CA ARG A 353 26.47 -17.36 0.86
C ARG A 353 27.98 -17.12 0.90
N GLY A 354 28.49 -16.32 -0.04
CA GLY A 354 29.93 -16.08 -0.22
C GLY A 354 30.63 -15.65 1.07
N CYS A 355 31.76 -16.31 1.38
CA CYS A 355 32.49 -16.15 2.63
C CYS A 355 33.22 -14.79 2.72
N ARG A 356 32.84 -13.95 3.69
CA ARG A 356 33.75 -13.05 4.40
C ARG A 356 33.35 -12.99 5.88
N SER A 357 34.11 -13.72 6.71
CA SER A 357 34.16 -13.68 8.17
C SER A 357 32.99 -14.31 8.96
N ALA A 358 33.39 -15.05 9.99
CA ALA A 358 32.64 -15.84 10.96
C ALA A 358 31.31 -15.23 11.47
N VAL A 359 30.35 -16.12 11.74
CA VAL A 359 28.98 -15.89 12.22
C VAL A 359 28.08 -15.20 11.19
N ALA A 360 27.75 -15.91 10.11
CA ALA A 360 26.82 -15.45 9.09
C ALA A 360 25.37 -15.53 9.62
N SER A 361 24.96 -14.56 10.43
CA SER A 361 23.54 -14.33 10.77
C SER A 361 22.69 -14.33 9.49
N ILE A 362 21.53 -14.99 9.53
CA ILE A 362 20.43 -14.79 8.57
C ILE A 362 19.85 -13.39 8.81
N ALA A 363 20.65 -12.38 8.54
CA ALA A 363 20.22 -11.00 8.52
C ALA A 363 19.22 -10.86 7.34
N PRO A 364 17.95 -10.51 7.59
CA PRO A 364 17.06 -10.08 6.52
C PRO A 364 17.72 -8.95 5.72
N ARG A 365 17.52 -8.94 4.41
CA ARG A 365 17.66 -7.71 3.63
C ARG A 365 16.47 -6.83 3.99
N SER A 366 16.58 -6.13 5.11
CA SER A 366 15.80 -4.91 5.26
C SER A 366 16.33 -3.92 4.19
N TYR A 367 15.46 -3.08 3.61
CA TYR A 367 15.92 -1.90 2.83
C TYR A 367 16.58 -0.84 3.73
N PHE A 368 16.74 -1.22 4.98
CA PHE A 368 17.46 -0.62 6.05
C PHE A 368 18.45 -1.68 6.61
N SER A 369 19.56 -1.28 7.23
CA SER A 369 20.58 -2.25 7.66
C SER A 369 20.00 -3.22 8.70
N SER A 370 20.25 -4.52 8.57
CA SER A 370 19.72 -5.59 9.45
C SER A 370 19.99 -5.46 10.96
N VAL A 371 20.78 -4.47 11.37
CA VAL A 371 21.04 -4.16 12.78
C VAL A 371 20.40 -2.82 13.08
N ARG A 372 19.21 -2.87 13.69
CA ARG A 372 18.69 -1.72 14.44
C ARG A 372 19.63 -1.49 15.61
N THR A 373 20.14 -0.28 15.74
CA THR A 373 20.98 0.11 16.87
C THR A 373 20.08 0.74 17.92
N PRO A 374 19.84 0.08 19.08
CA PRO A 374 19.02 0.66 20.14
C PRO A 374 19.57 2.03 20.55
N GLN A 375 18.68 2.98 20.73
CA GLN A 375 19.01 4.32 21.21
C GLN A 375 18.33 4.58 22.56
N SER A 376 18.93 5.45 23.37
CA SER A 376 18.31 5.89 24.61
C SER A 376 17.02 6.67 24.30
N PRO A 377 15.88 6.36 24.93
CA PRO A 377 14.66 7.16 24.79
C PRO A 377 14.82 8.63 25.23
N ASN A 378 15.84 8.92 26.06
CA ASN A 378 16.14 10.27 26.54
C ASN A 378 17.17 11.01 25.66
N ASP A 379 17.62 10.41 24.55
CA ASP A 379 18.53 11.06 23.62
C ASP A 379 17.84 12.29 22.97
N PRO A 380 18.48 13.47 22.93
CA PRO A 380 17.91 14.67 22.33
C PRO A 380 17.49 14.48 20.87
N VAL A 381 18.21 13.68 20.08
CA VAL A 381 17.87 13.39 18.68
C VAL A 381 16.61 12.54 18.60
N ILE A 382 16.43 11.60 19.52
CA ILE A 382 15.22 10.77 19.61
C ILE A 382 14.01 11.59 20.07
N ALA A 383 14.20 12.48 21.04
CA ALA A 383 13.15 13.39 21.49
C ALA A 383 12.72 14.37 20.37
N ASP A 384 13.68 14.94 19.64
CA ASP A 384 13.43 15.80 18.48
C ASP A 384 12.65 15.04 17.38
N ALA A 385 13.06 13.82 17.05
CA ALA A 385 12.36 12.98 16.08
C ALA A 385 10.93 12.63 16.53
N ALA A 386 10.72 12.27 17.80
CA ALA A 386 9.39 11.96 18.31
C ALA A 386 8.46 13.19 18.30
N ASN A 387 8.96 14.36 18.68
CA ASN A 387 8.17 15.60 18.60
C ASN A 387 7.85 15.98 17.17
N PHE A 388 8.84 15.93 16.27
CA PHE A 388 8.61 16.11 14.84
C PHE A 388 7.49 15.18 14.34
N ALA A 389 7.50 13.91 14.76
CA ALA A 389 6.51 12.95 14.32
C ALA A 389 5.09 13.27 14.81
N VAL A 390 4.96 13.69 16.07
CA VAL A 390 3.67 14.13 16.62
C VAL A 390 3.18 15.41 15.93
N ASP A 391 4.07 16.35 15.62
CA ASP A 391 3.70 17.57 14.91
C ASP A 391 3.25 17.30 13.47
N GLN A 392 3.90 16.35 12.78
CA GLN A 392 3.42 15.89 11.48
C GLN A 392 2.02 15.25 11.60
N LEU A 393 1.77 14.39 12.60
CA LEU A 393 0.43 13.84 12.83
C LEU A 393 -0.63 14.93 13.08
N ARG A 394 -0.31 15.93 13.91
CA ARG A 394 -1.21 17.06 14.19
C ARG A 394 -1.60 17.81 12.91
N ALA A 395 -0.65 17.98 11.99
CA ALA A 395 -0.86 18.67 10.73
C ALA A 395 -1.70 17.87 9.71
N LEU A 396 -1.81 16.54 9.85
CA LEU A 396 -2.55 15.68 8.91
C LEU A 396 -4.08 15.69 9.11
N SER A 397 -4.59 16.27 10.19
CA SER A 397 -6.02 16.15 10.54
C SER A 397 -6.89 17.19 9.84
N ASP A 398 -7.75 16.72 8.94
CA ASP A 398 -8.75 17.55 8.26
C ASP A 398 -9.79 18.15 9.22
N SER A 399 -10.15 17.45 10.29
CA SER A 399 -11.06 17.98 11.33
C SER A 399 -10.35 18.82 12.38
N GLY A 400 -9.01 18.79 12.41
CA GLY A 400 -8.19 19.39 13.46
C GLY A 400 -8.16 18.58 14.76
N ILE A 401 -8.83 17.42 14.87
CA ILE A 401 -8.86 16.65 16.12
C ILE A 401 -7.47 16.15 16.56
N TYR A 402 -6.56 15.87 15.61
CA TYR A 402 -5.21 15.44 15.96
C TYR A 402 -4.36 16.54 16.59
N THR A 403 -4.77 17.81 16.53
CA THR A 403 -4.11 18.88 17.30
C THR A 403 -4.09 18.60 18.82
N THR A 404 -4.99 17.73 19.28
CA THR A 404 -5.09 17.28 20.68
C THR A 404 -4.07 16.20 21.06
N LEU A 405 -3.43 15.54 20.08
CA LEU A 405 -2.41 14.54 20.35
C LEU A 405 -1.20 15.20 21.02
N SER A 406 -0.62 14.52 21.99
CA SER A 406 0.62 14.95 22.64
C SER A 406 1.52 13.75 22.95
N LEU A 407 2.84 13.95 22.88
CA LEU A 407 3.79 12.91 23.25
C LEU A 407 3.78 12.74 24.78
N SER A 408 3.32 11.59 25.26
CA SER A 408 3.30 11.25 26.68
C SER A 408 4.62 10.61 27.12
N LYS A 409 5.11 9.64 26.34
CA LYS A 409 6.34 8.90 26.66
C LYS A 409 6.98 8.30 25.40
N ILE A 410 8.29 8.14 25.43
CA ILE A 410 9.04 7.29 24.49
C ILE A 410 9.43 6.01 25.25
N HIS A 411 8.91 4.86 24.84
CA HIS A 411 9.23 3.58 25.49
C HIS A 411 10.54 3.00 24.99
N ALA A 412 10.75 3.02 23.67
CA ALA A 412 11.94 2.50 23.03
C ALA A 412 12.22 3.28 21.74
N ALA A 413 13.50 3.34 21.37
CA ALA A 413 13.93 3.90 20.11
C ALA A 413 15.09 3.11 19.52
N ALA A 414 15.19 3.09 18.21
CA ALA A 414 16.35 2.51 17.52
C ALA A 414 16.63 3.24 16.21
N THR A 415 17.89 3.29 15.82
CA THR A 415 18.31 3.85 14.53
C THR A 415 18.65 2.74 13.54
N GLU A 416 18.35 2.98 12.27
CA GLU A 416 18.63 2.05 11.18
C GLU A 416 19.11 2.81 9.94
N LEU A 417 20.14 2.29 9.28
CA LEU A 417 20.68 2.91 8.06
C LEU A 417 19.91 2.38 6.84
N GLY A 418 18.97 3.16 6.33
CA GLY A 418 18.27 2.91 5.06
C GLY A 418 19.15 3.04 3.83
N ASP A 419 18.71 2.52 2.68
CA ASP A 419 19.38 2.79 1.40
C ASP A 419 19.33 4.29 1.07
N PHE A 420 18.16 4.90 1.26
CA PHE A 420 17.88 6.31 0.92
C PHE A 420 17.74 7.25 2.14
N HIS A 421 17.48 6.69 3.32
CA HIS A 421 17.17 7.46 4.53
C HIS A 421 18.01 7.00 5.72
N TYR A 422 18.25 7.89 6.67
CA TYR A 422 18.51 7.52 8.06
C TYR A 422 17.15 7.35 8.74
N VAL A 423 16.96 6.24 9.47
CA VAL A 423 15.65 5.90 10.05
C VAL A 423 15.74 5.87 11.55
N ILE A 424 14.76 6.50 12.19
CA ILE A 424 14.56 6.44 13.63
C ILE A 424 13.22 5.73 13.86
N HIS A 425 13.29 4.54 14.43
CA HIS A 425 12.14 3.77 14.90
C HIS A 425 11.80 4.21 16.32
N LEU A 426 10.51 4.40 16.59
CA LEU A 426 9.99 4.95 17.83
C LEU A 426 8.81 4.11 18.30
N GLN A 427 8.87 3.63 19.54
CA GLN A 427 7.69 3.20 20.30
C GLN A 427 7.30 4.31 21.25
N VAL A 428 6.16 4.94 21.00
CA VAL A 428 5.72 6.12 21.74
C VAL A 428 4.33 5.91 22.33
N ALA A 429 4.10 6.50 23.48
CA ALA A 429 2.78 6.67 24.05
C ALA A 429 2.28 8.06 23.67
N LEU A 430 1.15 8.14 22.97
CA LEU A 430 0.47 9.40 22.66
C LEU A 430 -0.71 9.59 23.59
N ALA A 431 -0.95 10.82 24.01
CA ALA A 431 -2.09 11.19 24.83
C ALA A 431 -3.08 12.06 24.06
N SER A 432 -4.37 11.74 24.19
CA SER A 432 -5.50 12.57 23.76
C SER A 432 -6.73 12.17 24.57
N PRO A 433 -7.59 13.13 24.96
CA PRO A 433 -8.85 12.81 25.63
C PRO A 433 -9.90 12.22 24.69
N TYR A 434 -9.63 12.16 23.38
CA TYR A 434 -10.60 11.82 22.35
C TYR A 434 -10.29 10.51 21.61
N PHE A 435 -9.45 9.63 22.15
CA PHE A 435 -9.28 8.31 21.55
C PHE A 435 -10.60 7.52 21.57
N ARG A 436 -10.88 6.76 20.51
CA ARG A 436 -12.09 5.93 20.38
C ARG A 436 -12.21 4.92 21.51
N SER A 437 -11.08 4.38 21.99
CA SER A 437 -11.03 3.43 23.11
C SER A 437 -11.43 4.04 24.46
N LYS A 438 -11.53 5.38 24.54
CA LYS A 438 -11.74 6.18 25.75
C LYS A 438 -10.58 6.11 26.75
N ARG A 439 -9.44 5.53 26.36
CA ARG A 439 -8.19 5.64 27.14
C ARG A 439 -7.60 7.04 26.96
N GLN A 440 -6.86 7.51 27.95
CA GLN A 440 -6.15 8.79 27.86
C GLN A 440 -4.83 8.69 27.09
N VAL A 441 -4.26 7.48 27.03
CA VAL A 441 -2.95 7.20 26.46
C VAL A 441 -3.01 5.88 25.69
N GLU A 442 -2.44 5.87 24.49
CA GLU A 442 -2.30 4.69 23.63
C GLU A 442 -0.87 4.61 23.07
N ASP A 443 -0.40 3.40 22.79
CA ASP A 443 0.95 3.13 22.30
C ASP A 443 0.95 2.97 20.78
N PHE A 444 1.94 3.57 20.11
CA PHE A 444 2.09 3.59 18.66
C PHE A 444 3.53 3.30 18.26
N ASP A 445 3.67 2.55 17.16
CA ASP A 445 4.93 2.34 16.46
C ASP A 445 5.04 3.35 15.30
N MET A 446 6.08 4.19 15.34
CA MET A 446 6.33 5.24 14.38
C MET A 446 7.75 5.17 13.82
N MET A 447 7.94 5.70 12.62
CA MET A 447 9.26 5.88 12.01
C MET A 447 9.43 7.31 11.53
N VAL A 448 10.60 7.89 11.80
CA VAL A 448 11.06 9.14 11.18
C VAL A 448 12.14 8.80 10.15
N LEU A 449 11.91 9.24 8.92
CA LEU A 449 12.78 9.02 7.77
C LEU A 449 13.47 10.34 7.45
N GLU A 450 14.79 10.41 7.66
CA GLU A 450 15.60 11.57 7.30
C GLU A 450 16.41 11.29 6.04
N SER A 451 16.31 12.15 5.04
CA SER A 451 16.91 11.93 3.73
C SER A 451 18.43 11.93 3.77
N LYS A 452 19.07 10.95 3.12
CA LYS A 452 20.52 11.00 2.89
C LYS A 452 20.87 12.09 1.87
N PRO A 453 22.05 12.72 2.00
CA PRO A 453 22.54 13.67 1.01
C PRO A 453 22.61 13.08 -0.38
N ARG A 454 22.06 13.80 -1.37
CA ARG A 454 22.20 13.45 -2.80
C ARG A 454 23.67 13.54 -3.21
N ILE A 455 24.07 12.81 -4.25
CA ILE A 455 25.46 12.79 -4.74
C ILE A 455 25.94 14.21 -5.10
N GLU A 456 25.06 15.01 -5.71
CA GLU A 456 25.34 16.40 -6.11
C GLU A 456 25.52 17.35 -4.91
N GLU A 457 24.76 17.13 -3.82
CA GLU A 457 24.84 17.92 -2.58
C GLU A 457 26.11 17.62 -1.78
N ARG A 458 26.63 16.38 -1.88
CA ARG A 458 27.92 16.01 -1.28
C ARG A 458 29.09 16.78 -1.86
N ALA A 459 28.99 17.17 -3.14
CA ALA A 459 30.02 17.97 -3.80
C ALA A 459 29.97 19.45 -3.40
N SER A 460 28.79 19.99 -3.05
CA SER A 460 28.61 21.40 -2.69
C SER A 460 28.74 21.69 -1.18
N GLY A 461 28.68 20.66 -0.33
CA GLY A 461 28.80 20.77 1.13
C GLY A 461 27.59 21.42 1.82
N LYS A 462 26.53 21.75 1.07
CA LYS A 462 25.25 22.25 1.60
C LYS A 462 24.25 21.11 1.64
N PHE A 463 23.85 20.73 2.85
CA PHE A 463 22.94 19.61 3.10
C PHE A 463 21.59 20.13 3.58
N ASN A 464 20.53 19.94 2.79
CA ASN A 464 19.16 20.14 3.25
C ASN A 464 18.57 18.76 3.55
N ALA A 465 18.70 18.31 4.80
CA ALA A 465 18.05 17.09 5.25
C ALA A 465 16.53 17.31 5.30
N THR A 466 15.79 16.47 4.61
CA THR A 466 14.34 16.47 4.61
C THR A 466 13.84 15.31 5.46
N ARG A 467 12.77 15.52 6.23
CA ARG A 467 12.21 14.51 7.12
C ARG A 467 10.78 14.19 6.74
N SER A 468 10.40 12.93 6.91
CA SER A 468 9.02 12.45 6.76
C SER A 468 8.72 11.39 7.83
N ILE A 469 7.45 11.09 8.05
CA ILE A 469 7.04 10.04 8.99
C ILE A 469 6.35 8.87 8.31
N ALA A 470 6.41 7.72 8.97
CA ALA A 470 5.52 6.59 8.74
C ALA A 470 4.95 6.12 10.09
N ILE A 471 3.72 5.64 10.08
CA ILE A 471 3.04 5.07 11.24
C ILE A 471 2.28 3.83 10.76
N ASP A 472 2.30 2.77 11.55
CA ASP A 472 1.65 1.50 11.18
C ASP A 472 0.12 1.63 11.27
N GLU A 473 -0.37 2.23 12.35
CA GLU A 473 -1.80 2.45 12.60
C GLU A 473 -2.03 3.90 13.05
N PHE A 474 -2.90 4.62 12.35
CA PHE A 474 -3.27 5.98 12.73
C PHE A 474 -4.14 5.97 13.99
N PRO A 475 -4.02 6.98 14.88
CA PRO A 475 -4.87 7.04 16.06
C PRO A 475 -6.36 7.12 15.72
N GLU A 476 -7.14 6.17 16.23
CA GLU A 476 -8.59 6.18 16.06
C GLU A 476 -9.24 7.11 17.08
N MET A 477 -9.97 8.10 16.59
CA MET A 477 -10.61 9.12 17.43
C MET A 477 -12.11 8.85 17.57
N ASP A 478 -12.68 9.38 18.65
CA ASP A 478 -14.10 9.38 18.92
C ASP A 478 -14.88 10.14 17.83
N GLU A 479 -15.91 9.48 17.28
CA GLU A 479 -16.64 10.01 16.11
C GLU A 479 -17.39 11.31 16.42
N ASP A 480 -18.05 11.37 17.59
CA ASP A 480 -18.75 12.57 18.04
C ASP A 480 -17.77 13.74 18.26
N ALA A 481 -16.57 13.46 18.78
CA ALA A 481 -15.53 14.46 18.92
C ALA A 481 -15.02 14.96 17.56
N ILE A 482 -14.84 14.07 16.57
CA ILE A 482 -14.43 14.45 15.21
C ILE A 482 -15.42 15.46 14.62
N GLU A 483 -16.72 15.17 14.72
CA GLU A 483 -17.77 16.04 14.20
C GLU A 483 -17.77 17.41 14.89
N ASN A 484 -17.66 17.45 16.22
CA ASN A 484 -17.61 18.70 16.98
C ASN A 484 -16.39 19.57 16.62
N PHE A 485 -15.21 18.96 16.48
CA PHE A 485 -14.01 19.67 16.03
C PHE A 485 -14.19 20.23 14.63
N TRP A 486 -14.81 19.46 13.73
CA TRP A 486 -15.09 19.91 12.37
C TRP A 486 -16.07 21.10 12.34
N ILE A 487 -17.16 21.04 13.11
CA ILE A 487 -18.12 22.15 13.25
C ILE A 487 -17.41 23.41 13.76
N LYS A 488 -16.63 23.28 14.85
CA LYS A 488 -15.90 24.40 15.44
C LYS A 488 -14.91 25.02 14.45
N MET A 489 -14.16 24.19 13.72
CA MET A 489 -13.24 24.66 12.69
C MET A 489 -13.98 25.45 11.59
N VAL A 490 -15.16 24.97 11.15
CA VAL A 490 -15.98 25.67 10.16
C VAL A 490 -16.49 27.02 10.69
N GLU A 491 -16.90 27.07 11.95
CA GLU A 491 -17.35 28.30 12.62
C GLU A 491 -16.22 29.31 12.80
N GLU A 492 -15.03 28.88 13.24
CA GLU A 492 -13.84 29.74 13.35
C GLU A 492 -13.42 30.28 11.97
N ARG A 493 -13.54 29.49 10.90
CA ARG A 493 -13.32 29.96 9.54
C ARG A 493 -14.39 30.98 9.13
N ARG A 494 -15.67 30.77 9.48
CA ARG A 494 -16.74 31.76 9.24
C ARG A 494 -16.47 33.08 9.95
N GLN A 495 -16.02 33.02 11.21
CA GLN A 495 -15.70 34.20 11.99
C GLN A 495 -14.49 34.95 11.43
N ARG A 496 -13.39 34.25 11.12
CA ARG A 496 -12.22 34.85 10.46
C ARG A 496 -12.59 35.52 9.14
N ARG A 497 -13.44 34.88 8.34
CA ARG A 497 -13.97 35.51 7.11
C ARG A 497 -14.71 36.81 7.43
N HIS A 498 -15.55 36.83 8.45
CA HIS A 498 -16.27 38.05 8.86
C HIS A 498 -15.31 39.17 9.29
N GLU A 499 -14.29 38.85 10.09
CA GLU A 499 -13.29 39.80 10.59
C GLU A 499 -12.43 40.39 9.45
N LEU A 500 -11.98 39.56 8.49
CA LEU A 500 -11.28 40.00 7.28
C LEU A 500 -12.11 40.99 6.47
N PHE A 501 -13.41 40.70 6.30
CA PHE A 501 -14.31 41.63 5.64
C PHE A 501 -14.48 42.96 6.37
N GLU A 502 -14.63 42.94 7.69
CA GLU A 502 -14.73 44.17 8.50
C GLU A 502 -13.44 44.99 8.48
N GLN A 503 -12.28 44.32 8.40
CA GLN A 503 -10.99 45.00 8.24
C GLN A 503 -10.93 45.72 6.89
N TRP A 504 -11.29 45.04 5.80
CA TRP A 504 -11.27 45.65 4.47
C TRP A 504 -12.32 46.74 4.27
N GLU A 505 -13.48 46.65 4.90
CA GLU A 505 -14.44 47.78 4.91
C GLU A 505 -13.85 49.02 5.58
N ARG A 506 -13.12 48.86 6.68
CA ARG A 506 -12.42 49.97 7.35
C ARG A 506 -11.29 50.54 6.51
N GLU A 507 -10.53 49.70 5.79
CA GLU A 507 -9.46 50.14 4.90
C GLU A 507 -10.00 50.85 3.64
N GLY A 508 -11.13 50.40 3.09
CA GLY A 508 -11.81 51.07 1.97
C GLY A 508 -12.38 52.45 2.33
N GLU A 509 -12.89 52.63 3.55
CA GLU A 509 -13.38 53.93 4.04
C GLU A 509 -12.26 54.97 4.22
N LEU A 510 -11.04 54.52 4.54
CA LEU A 510 -9.86 55.39 4.65
C LEU A 510 -9.34 55.85 3.27
N ALA A 511 -9.56 55.06 2.22
CA ALA A 511 -9.20 55.41 0.85
C ALA A 511 -10.18 56.39 0.18
N ASP A 512 -11.47 56.33 0.51
CA ASP A 512 -12.53 57.21 -0.04
C ASP A 512 -12.68 58.55 0.71
N GLY A 513 -11.97 58.75 1.83
CA GLY A 513 -12.03 59.98 2.64
C GLY A 513 -11.28 61.20 2.06
N GLY A 514 -10.61 61.07 0.91
CA GLY A 514 -9.71 62.08 0.35
C GLY A 514 -10.32 63.17 -0.54
N GLY A 515 -11.64 63.21 -0.75
CA GLY A 515 -12.26 64.14 -1.71
C GLY A 515 -13.63 64.66 -1.29
N LYS A 516 -13.67 65.69 -0.43
CA LYS A 516 -14.84 66.57 -0.34
C LYS A 516 -14.43 67.99 -0.70
N GLN A 517 -14.82 68.43 -1.90
CA GLN A 517 -14.90 69.83 -2.28
C GLN A 517 -16.33 70.32 -2.04
N ASP A 518 -16.43 71.42 -1.30
CA ASP A 518 -17.64 72.18 -1.05
C ASP A 518 -18.28 72.69 -2.34
N HIS A 519 -19.60 72.57 -2.46
CA HIS A 519 -20.41 73.56 -3.18
C HIS A 519 -21.80 73.68 -2.54
N VAL A 520 -22.15 74.94 -2.27
CA VAL A 520 -23.40 75.44 -1.66
C VAL A 520 -24.35 75.95 -2.77
N GLU A 521 -25.64 76.05 -2.42
CA GLU A 521 -26.83 76.59 -3.10
C GLU A 521 -27.70 75.54 -3.84
N SER A 522 -29.04 75.51 -3.72
CA SER A 522 -30.02 76.38 -3.05
C SER A 522 -31.33 75.61 -2.82
N SER A 523 -32.08 76.00 -1.81
CA SER A 523 -33.39 75.46 -1.40
C SER A 523 -34.52 75.75 -2.38
N GLU A 524 -35.26 74.72 -2.80
CA GLU A 524 -36.69 74.81 -3.14
C GLU A 524 -37.39 73.48 -2.82
N GLU A 525 -38.38 73.53 -1.92
CA GLU A 525 -39.28 72.43 -1.59
C GLU A 525 -40.30 72.22 -2.73
N LYS A 526 -40.49 70.97 -3.21
CA LYS A 526 -41.82 70.38 -3.41
C LYS A 526 -41.82 68.89 -3.81
N THR A 527 -42.66 68.17 -3.06
CA THR A 527 -43.42 66.94 -3.38
C THR A 527 -42.66 65.63 -3.61
N VAL A 528 -42.77 64.76 -2.60
CA VAL A 528 -42.38 63.34 -2.60
C VAL A 528 -43.38 62.54 -3.45
N GLU A 529 -42.94 62.08 -4.63
CA GLU A 529 -43.49 60.91 -5.29
C GLU A 529 -42.60 59.70 -4.95
N LYS A 530 -43.15 58.72 -4.23
CA LYS A 530 -42.50 57.41 -4.00
C LYS A 530 -42.49 56.62 -5.31
N VAL A 531 -41.43 56.77 -6.10
CA VAL A 531 -41.08 55.84 -7.17
C VAL A 531 -40.17 54.77 -6.56
N THR A 532 -40.70 53.56 -6.39
CA THR A 532 -39.90 52.37 -6.05
C THR A 532 -39.02 52.03 -7.26
N LYS A 533 -37.79 52.55 -7.27
CA LYS A 533 -36.78 52.22 -8.28
C LYS A 533 -36.33 50.77 -8.05
N THR A 534 -36.67 49.87 -8.97
CA THR A 534 -36.17 48.49 -8.96
C THR A 534 -34.70 48.50 -9.40
N LEU A 535 -33.77 48.27 -8.49
CA LEU A 535 -32.34 48.15 -8.80
C LEU A 535 -32.11 46.93 -9.71
N THR A 536 -31.38 47.13 -10.80
CA THR A 536 -30.98 46.06 -11.74
C THR A 536 -29.73 45.32 -11.25
N LEU A 537 -29.50 44.10 -11.74
CA LEU A 537 -28.33 43.29 -11.34
C LEU A 537 -27.01 43.98 -11.70
N ASP A 538 -26.95 44.64 -12.86
CA ASP A 538 -25.78 45.37 -13.33
C ASP A 538 -25.46 46.56 -12.42
N GLU A 539 -26.48 47.29 -11.95
CA GLU A 539 -26.30 48.36 -10.96
C GLU A 539 -25.76 47.81 -9.64
N LEU A 540 -26.26 46.66 -9.16
CA LEU A 540 -25.76 46.02 -7.94
C LEU A 540 -24.30 45.54 -8.10
N GLN A 541 -23.90 45.09 -9.28
CA GLN A 541 -22.54 44.60 -9.53
C GLN A 541 -21.46 45.68 -9.47
N VAL A 542 -21.79 46.95 -9.73
CA VAL A 542 -20.83 48.08 -9.62
C VAL A 542 -20.92 48.82 -8.28
N MET A 543 -21.89 48.51 -7.42
CA MET A 543 -22.02 49.18 -6.12
C MET A 543 -20.89 48.81 -5.14
N PRO A 544 -20.42 49.75 -4.31
CA PRO A 544 -19.50 49.46 -3.22
C PRO A 544 -20.07 48.44 -2.24
N THR A 545 -19.24 47.52 -1.75
CA THR A 545 -19.61 46.43 -0.82
C THR A 545 -20.37 46.92 0.42
N LYS A 546 -19.98 48.09 0.97
CA LYS A 546 -20.65 48.73 2.10
C LYS A 546 -22.10 49.15 1.78
N GLN A 547 -22.35 49.68 0.59
CA GLN A 547 -23.71 50.07 0.17
C GLN A 547 -24.59 48.85 -0.10
N LEU A 548 -24.03 47.78 -0.66
CA LEU A 548 -24.72 46.50 -0.83
C LEU A 548 -25.17 45.91 0.52
N ARG A 549 -24.32 45.97 1.55
CA ARG A 549 -24.67 45.54 2.92
C ARG A 549 -25.70 46.44 3.60
N GLN A 550 -25.63 47.76 3.40
CA GLN A 550 -26.66 48.67 3.89
C GLN A 550 -28.04 48.37 3.26
N LEU A 551 -28.07 48.02 1.97
CA LEU A 551 -29.29 47.60 1.28
C LEU A 551 -29.86 46.27 1.80
N LEU A 552 -29.01 45.35 2.26
CA LEU A 552 -29.44 44.12 2.95
C LEU A 552 -30.07 44.40 4.32
N ALA A 553 -29.60 45.43 5.01
CA ALA A 553 -30.07 45.81 6.35
C ALA A 553 -31.36 46.65 6.34
N THR A 554 -31.76 47.21 5.19
CA THR A 554 -33.02 47.97 5.07
C THR A 554 -34.26 47.06 5.12
N PRO A 555 -35.29 47.39 5.92
CA PRO A 555 -36.51 46.60 6.07
C PRO A 555 -37.30 46.40 4.77
N GLU A 556 -37.12 47.29 3.79
CA GLU A 556 -37.86 47.33 2.52
C GLU A 556 -37.24 46.44 1.41
N SER A 557 -36.17 45.68 1.71
CA SER A 557 -35.49 44.83 0.74
C SER A 557 -36.24 43.52 0.45
N THR A 558 -36.58 43.29 -0.82
CA THR A 558 -37.32 42.10 -1.27
C THR A 558 -36.43 40.84 -1.23
N ALA A 559 -37.02 39.65 -1.05
CA ALA A 559 -36.25 38.41 -1.03
C ALA A 559 -35.37 38.17 -2.28
N PRO A 560 -35.83 38.49 -3.52
CA PRO A 560 -34.99 38.39 -4.72
C PRO A 560 -33.82 39.38 -4.71
N LEU A 561 -34.04 40.61 -4.23
CA LEU A 561 -32.98 41.62 -4.12
C LEU A 561 -31.91 41.18 -3.10
N ARG A 562 -32.32 40.62 -1.96
CA ARG A 562 -31.39 40.07 -0.96
C ARG A 562 -30.57 38.90 -1.51
N ALA A 563 -31.18 38.02 -2.29
CA ALA A 563 -30.47 36.91 -2.92
C ALA A 563 -29.45 37.39 -3.96
N ALA A 564 -29.82 38.36 -4.81
CA ALA A 564 -28.92 38.95 -5.80
C ALA A 564 -27.73 39.68 -5.15
N ILE A 565 -27.98 40.47 -4.10
CA ILE A 565 -26.91 41.14 -3.36
C ILE A 565 -25.98 40.13 -2.68
N SER A 566 -26.53 39.08 -2.07
CA SER A 566 -25.72 38.04 -1.41
C SER A 566 -24.80 37.31 -2.39
N ALA A 567 -25.32 36.95 -3.58
CA ALA A 567 -24.53 36.29 -4.62
C ALA A 567 -23.35 37.15 -5.11
N ILE A 568 -23.55 38.46 -5.29
CA ILE A 568 -22.48 39.41 -5.69
C ILE A 568 -21.41 39.53 -4.59
N LEU A 569 -21.83 39.52 -3.32
CA LEU A 569 -20.90 39.58 -2.19
C LEU A 569 -20.06 38.29 -2.08
N ASP A 570 -20.67 37.13 -2.32
CA ASP A 570 -19.98 35.83 -2.32
C ASP A 570 -18.99 35.71 -3.49
N GLU A 571 -19.34 36.20 -4.68
CA GLU A 571 -18.45 36.21 -5.85
C GLU A 571 -17.21 37.09 -5.60
N ARG A 572 -17.42 38.31 -5.09
CA ARG A 572 -16.31 39.22 -4.75
C ARG A 572 -15.39 38.63 -3.68
N LEU A 573 -15.94 37.90 -2.72
CA LEU A 573 -15.16 37.20 -1.69
C LEU A 573 -14.28 36.10 -2.28
N THR A 574 -14.85 35.29 -3.17
CA THR A 574 -14.14 34.18 -3.80
C THR A 574 -12.92 34.69 -4.58
N LEU A 575 -13.06 35.81 -5.29
CA LEU A 575 -11.96 36.46 -5.99
C LEU A 575 -10.89 37.01 -5.04
N LEU A 576 -11.28 37.40 -3.83
CA LEU A 576 -10.37 37.93 -2.82
C LEU A 576 -9.58 36.83 -2.10
N GLU A 577 -10.22 35.71 -1.77
CA GLU A 577 -9.56 34.51 -1.22
C GLU A 577 -8.50 33.97 -2.20
N GLN A 578 -8.86 33.91 -3.49
CA GLN A 578 -7.91 33.54 -4.56
C GLN A 578 -6.71 34.49 -4.61
N ARG A 579 -6.92 35.80 -4.46
CA ARG A 579 -5.84 36.80 -4.47
C ARG A 579 -4.92 36.66 -3.25
N GLU A 580 -5.46 36.35 -2.08
CA GLU A 580 -4.68 36.13 -0.85
C GLU A 580 -3.88 34.83 -0.90
N GLU A 581 -4.45 33.73 -1.40
CA GLU A 581 -3.72 32.48 -1.66
C GLU A 581 -2.58 32.68 -2.68
N THR A 582 -2.79 33.54 -3.68
CA THR A 582 -1.74 33.88 -4.66
C THR A 582 -0.62 34.71 -4.01
N LEU A 583 -0.96 35.60 -3.06
CA LEU A 583 0.01 36.41 -2.32
C LEU A 583 0.81 35.59 -1.30
N ASN A 584 0.18 34.64 -0.62
CA ASN A 584 0.82 33.76 0.36
C ASN A 584 1.65 32.63 -0.29
N ASN A 585 1.44 32.33 -1.57
CA ASN A 585 2.22 31.35 -2.33
C ASN A 585 3.39 31.96 -3.13
N LEU A 586 3.64 33.28 -3.03
CA LEU A 586 4.86 33.88 -3.58
C LEU A 586 6.08 33.49 -2.72
N PRO A 587 7.17 32.97 -3.30
CA PRO A 587 8.36 32.62 -2.54
C PRO A 587 8.93 33.88 -1.88
N ILE A 588 9.10 33.85 -0.55
CA ILE A 588 9.84 34.87 0.20
C ILE A 588 11.30 34.83 -0.26
N ASN A 589 11.60 35.66 -1.26
CA ASN A 589 12.92 36.14 -1.60
C ASN A 589 12.72 37.51 -2.23
N LEU A 590 13.07 38.58 -1.50
CA LEU A 590 13.90 39.70 -1.97
C LEU A 590 13.99 40.79 -0.87
N HIS A 591 15.24 41.04 -0.47
CA HIS A 591 15.80 42.25 0.16
C HIS A 591 15.21 42.78 1.48
N ARG A 592 15.87 42.38 2.56
CA ARG A 592 15.99 43.17 3.80
C ARG A 592 17.35 43.86 3.80
N ASP A 593 17.52 44.80 2.88
CA ASP A 593 18.56 45.83 2.91
C ASP A 593 18.01 46.99 2.06
N GLU A 594 17.95 48.18 2.68
CA GLU A 594 17.34 49.46 2.24
C GLU A 594 15.91 49.74 2.75
N LEU A 595 15.89 50.68 3.71
CA LEU A 595 14.81 51.39 4.44
C LEU A 595 14.31 50.77 5.76
#